data_AF-A0A7X5X9W1-F1
#
_entry.id   AF-A0A7X5X9W1-F1
#
_cell.length_a   1.000
_cell.length_b   1.000
_cell.length_c   1.000
_cell.angle_alpha   90.00
_cell.angle_beta   90.00
_cell.angle_gamma   90.00
#
_symmetry.space_group_name_H-M   'P 1'
#
loop_
_entity.id
_entity.type
_entity.pdbx_description
1 polymer ?
#
loop_
_entity_poly.entity_id
_entity_poly.type
_entity_poly.pdbx_seq_one_letter_code
_entity_poly.pdbx_strand_id
1 'polypeptide(L)'
;MRAVELFEQGCSSSVVARMVGIHPESVRRWKRLWEHGGVEALRRRPATGRPPKLDDTQVELVRTALEQGARAHGFEADLWTLERVGVVVERVTGVKLARTSVWRLLTGRLGWSLQRPRRQAVERDESEIARWVAQEWPRIKRGR
;
A
#
# COMPACT_ATOMS: atom_id res chain seq x y z
N MET A 1 8.50 -20.18 -25.38
CA MET A 1 7.69 -20.84 -26.43
C MET A 1 8.48 -21.93 -27.16
N ARG A 2 9.70 -21.67 -27.64
CA ARG A 2 10.54 -22.67 -28.36
C ARG A 2 10.76 -24.04 -27.70
N ALA A 3 10.87 -24.12 -26.36
CA ALA A 3 11.02 -25.41 -25.68
C ALA A 3 9.74 -26.27 -25.70
N VAL A 4 8.56 -25.64 -25.73
CA VAL A 4 7.25 -26.32 -25.77
C VAL A 4 7.04 -26.97 -27.12
N GLU A 5 7.28 -26.23 -28.21
CA GLU A 5 7.17 -26.75 -29.58
C GLU A 5 8.05 -27.99 -29.78
N LEU A 6 9.25 -28.00 -29.20
CA LEU A 6 10.15 -29.15 -29.25
C LEU A 6 9.67 -30.33 -28.40
N PHE A 7 8.97 -30.07 -27.29
CA PHE A 7 8.33 -31.14 -26.52
C PHE A 7 7.16 -31.76 -27.30
N GLU A 8 6.35 -30.95 -27.98
CA GLU A 8 5.25 -31.41 -28.84
C GLU A 8 5.74 -32.25 -30.02
N GLN A 9 6.91 -31.92 -30.55
CA GLN A 9 7.61 -32.71 -31.59
C GLN A 9 8.26 -33.99 -31.05
N GLY A 10 8.10 -34.32 -29.77
CA GLY A 10 8.65 -35.53 -29.16
C GLY A 10 10.16 -35.49 -28.93
N CYS A 11 10.81 -34.32 -29.02
CA CYS A 11 12.25 -34.21 -28.82
C CYS A 11 12.66 -34.56 -27.38
N SER A 12 13.81 -35.20 -27.22
CA SER A 12 14.36 -35.53 -25.91
C SER A 12 14.85 -34.27 -25.17
N SER A 13 14.79 -34.26 -23.83
CA SER A 13 15.19 -33.08 -23.05
C SER A 13 16.64 -32.64 -23.28
N SER A 14 17.54 -33.56 -23.65
CA SER A 14 18.94 -33.24 -23.98
C SER A 14 19.07 -32.50 -25.31
N VAL A 15 18.29 -32.89 -26.32
CA VAL A 15 18.21 -32.20 -27.62
C VAL A 15 17.61 -30.81 -27.42
N VAL A 16 16.49 -30.72 -26.68
CA VAL A 16 15.85 -29.43 -26.39
C VAL A 16 16.81 -28.51 -25.63
N ALA A 17 17.52 -29.01 -24.61
CA ALA A 17 18.53 -28.26 -23.86
C ALA A 17 19.62 -27.65 -24.74
N ARG A 18 20.16 -28.42 -25.68
CA ARG A 18 21.15 -27.94 -26.65
C ARG A 18 20.57 -26.88 -27.57
N MET A 19 19.35 -27.08 -28.06
CA MET A 19 18.69 -26.14 -28.99
C MET A 19 18.29 -24.82 -28.33
N VAL A 20 17.93 -24.84 -27.04
CA VAL A 20 17.51 -23.63 -26.31
C VAL A 20 18.64 -23.00 -25.48
N GLY A 21 19.82 -23.62 -25.40
CA GLY A 21 20.98 -23.11 -24.66
C GLY A 21 20.79 -23.12 -23.13
N ILE A 22 19.99 -24.06 -22.60
CA ILE A 22 19.67 -24.16 -21.18
C ILE A 22 20.16 -25.50 -20.63
N HIS A 23 20.53 -25.54 -19.35
CA HIS A 23 20.96 -26.77 -18.68
C HIS A 23 19.89 -27.90 -18.79
N PRO A 24 20.27 -29.16 -19.08
CA PRO A 24 19.34 -30.27 -19.27
C PRO A 24 18.37 -30.50 -18.10
N GLU A 25 18.80 -30.27 -16.87
CA GLU A 25 17.95 -30.45 -15.68
C GLU A 25 16.81 -29.43 -15.63
N SER A 26 17.06 -28.18 -16.04
CA SER A 26 16.00 -27.16 -16.13
C SER A 26 14.96 -27.54 -17.18
N VAL A 27 15.40 -28.08 -18.32
CA VAL A 27 14.51 -28.56 -19.39
C VAL A 27 13.71 -29.77 -18.93
N ARG A 28 14.31 -30.71 -18.17
CA ARG A 28 13.58 -31.83 -17.56
C ARG A 28 12.51 -31.36 -16.57
N ARG A 29 12.82 -30.34 -15.76
CA ARG A 29 11.83 -29.73 -14.85
C ARG A 29 10.69 -29.06 -15.62
N TRP A 30 11.00 -28.33 -16.69
CA TRP A 30 9.98 -27.73 -17.56
C TRP A 30 9.11 -28.79 -18.25
N LYS A 31 9.72 -29.86 -18.78
CA LYS A 31 8.98 -30.96 -19.40
C LYS A 31 7.99 -31.60 -18.42
N ARG A 32 8.43 -31.89 -17.19
CA ARG A 32 7.54 -32.39 -16.13
C ARG A 32 6.37 -31.45 -15.84
N LEU A 33 6.63 -30.15 -15.71
CA LEU A 33 5.56 -29.16 -15.49
C LEU A 33 4.58 -29.12 -16.66
N TRP A 34 5.10 -29.13 -17.88
CA TRP A 34 4.32 -29.12 -19.11
C TRP A 34 3.46 -30.38 -19.27
N GLU A 35 3.98 -31.57 -18.96
CA GLU A 35 3.20 -32.82 -19.00
C GLU A 35 1.98 -32.81 -18.06
N HIS A 36 2.04 -32.09 -16.95
CA HIS A 36 0.97 -32.04 -15.95
C HIS A 36 -0.04 -30.90 -16.16
N GLY A 37 0.33 -29.81 -16.85
CA GLY A 37 -0.53 -28.63 -16.96
C GLY A 37 -0.30 -27.79 -18.21
N GLY A 38 0.31 -28.37 -19.24
CA GLY A 38 0.53 -27.76 -20.54
C GLY A 38 1.35 -26.47 -20.47
N VAL A 39 1.10 -25.58 -21.43
CA VAL A 39 1.79 -24.29 -21.52
C VAL A 39 1.51 -23.39 -20.30
N GLU A 40 0.32 -23.50 -19.72
CA GLU A 40 -0.07 -22.72 -18.54
C GLU A 40 0.80 -23.05 -17.31
N ALA A 41 1.20 -24.31 -17.14
CA ALA A 41 2.10 -24.70 -16.05
C ALA A 41 3.52 -24.12 -16.17
N LEU A 42 3.92 -23.71 -17.38
CA LEU A 42 5.20 -23.03 -17.62
C LEU A 42 5.12 -21.51 -17.47
N ARG A 43 3.91 -20.94 -17.39
CA ARG A 43 3.76 -19.50 -17.15
C ARG A 43 4.33 -19.16 -15.78
N ARG A 44 5.20 -18.15 -15.76
CA ARG A 44 5.73 -17.60 -14.51
C ARG A 44 4.57 -17.06 -13.69
N ARG A 45 4.23 -17.73 -12.59
CA ARG A 45 3.34 -17.18 -11.57
C ARG A 45 4.11 -16.14 -10.76
N PRO A 46 3.51 -14.98 -10.44
CA PRO A 46 4.09 -14.07 -9.47
C PRO A 46 4.37 -14.85 -8.17
N ALA A 47 5.60 -14.73 -7.65
CA ALA A 47 5.88 -15.27 -6.33
C ALA A 47 4.98 -14.52 -5.33
N THR A 48 4.19 -15.25 -4.54
CA THR A 48 3.19 -14.69 -3.62
C THR A 48 3.80 -13.96 -2.42
N GLY A 49 5.14 -13.83 -2.37
CA GLY A 49 5.85 -13.11 -1.32
C GLY A 49 5.59 -13.65 0.07
N ARG A 50 6.06 -12.92 1.09
CA ARG A 50 5.64 -13.17 2.48
C ARG A 50 4.19 -12.71 2.63
N PRO A 51 3.31 -13.50 3.28
CA PRO A 51 1.94 -13.06 3.53
C PRO A 51 1.93 -11.72 4.29
N PRO A 52 0.94 -10.84 4.01
CA PRO A 52 0.79 -9.58 4.71
C PRO A 52 0.60 -9.83 6.22
N LYS A 53 1.07 -8.89 7.05
CA LYS A 53 0.96 -9.00 8.52
C LYS A 53 -0.48 -8.86 9.03
N LEU A 54 -1.35 -8.23 8.24
CA LEU A 54 -2.76 -8.08 8.53
C LEU A 54 -3.56 -8.83 7.47
N ASP A 55 -4.55 -9.60 7.90
CA ASP A 55 -5.57 -10.15 7.01
C ASP A 55 -6.64 -9.10 6.65
N ASP A 56 -7.54 -9.46 5.75
CA ASP A 56 -8.56 -8.53 5.24
C ASP A 56 -9.54 -8.10 6.33
N THR A 57 -9.88 -9.00 7.26
CA THR A 57 -10.75 -8.72 8.40
C THR A 57 -10.11 -7.68 9.34
N GLN A 58 -8.83 -7.86 9.66
CA GLN A 58 -8.06 -6.92 10.47
C GLN A 58 -7.91 -5.57 9.79
N VAL A 59 -7.77 -5.54 8.45
CA VAL A 59 -7.74 -4.28 7.70
C VAL A 59 -9.06 -3.52 7.84
N GLU A 60 -10.20 -4.20 7.81
CA GLU A 60 -11.51 -3.54 7.98
C GLU A 60 -11.81 -3.13 9.42
N LEU A 61 -11.31 -3.86 10.42
CA LEU A 61 -11.30 -3.38 11.81
C LEU A 61 -10.51 -2.08 11.94
N VAL A 62 -9.34 -1.99 11.30
CA VAL A 62 -8.55 -0.76 11.29
C VAL A 62 -9.29 0.37 10.56
N ARG A 63 -9.92 0.10 9.41
CA ARG A 63 -10.72 1.13 8.70
C ARG A 63 -11.78 1.72 9.62
N THR A 64 -12.61 0.86 10.19
CA THR A 64 -13.72 1.24 11.07
C THR A 64 -13.23 2.06 12.25
N ALA A 65 -12.12 1.64 12.87
CA ALA A 65 -11.52 2.37 13.98
C ALA A 65 -11.03 3.76 13.57
N LEU A 66 -10.34 3.89 12.43
CA LEU A 66 -9.80 5.17 11.98
C LEU A 66 -10.89 6.16 11.51
N GLU A 67 -12.01 5.66 10.99
CA GLU A 67 -13.18 6.46 10.61
C GLU A 67 -13.91 7.09 11.80
N GLN A 68 -13.75 6.54 13.00
CA GLN A 68 -14.26 7.15 14.25
C GLN A 68 -13.53 8.44 14.65
N GLY A 69 -12.41 8.74 13.99
CA GLY A 69 -11.57 9.91 14.30
C GLY A 69 -10.57 9.64 15.43
N ALA A 70 -9.50 10.43 15.47
CA ALA A 70 -8.41 10.25 16.42
C ALA A 70 -8.86 10.55 17.87
N ARG A 71 -9.84 11.43 18.05
CA ARG A 71 -10.39 11.74 19.39
C ARG A 71 -11.08 10.54 20.04
N ALA A 72 -11.80 9.73 19.26
CA ALA A 72 -12.44 8.51 19.77
C ALA A 72 -11.41 7.49 20.33
N HIS A 73 -10.15 7.60 19.90
CA HIS A 73 -9.04 6.75 20.36
C HIS A 73 -8.15 7.41 21.43
N GLY A 74 -8.62 8.52 22.02
CA GLY A 74 -7.97 9.19 23.14
C GLY A 74 -6.87 10.18 22.74
N PHE A 75 -6.85 10.68 21.51
CA PHE A 75 -5.93 11.74 21.09
C PHE A 75 -6.58 13.12 21.19
N GLU A 76 -5.84 14.11 21.71
CA GLU A 76 -6.33 15.50 21.91
C GLU A 76 -6.89 16.16 20.63
N ALA A 77 -6.17 16.00 19.52
CA ALA A 77 -6.53 16.56 18.23
C ALA A 77 -7.02 15.46 17.30
N ASP A 78 -8.03 15.78 16.48
CA ASP A 78 -8.60 14.85 15.49
C ASP A 78 -7.75 14.70 14.22
N LEU A 79 -6.43 14.69 14.40
CA LEU A 79 -5.45 14.58 13.33
C LEU A 79 -4.78 13.20 13.37
N TRP A 80 -4.85 12.48 12.26
CA TRP A 80 -4.12 11.24 12.07
C TRP A 80 -2.67 11.49 11.68
N THR A 81 -1.74 11.01 12.51
CA THR A 81 -0.33 10.83 12.16
C THR A 81 -0.05 9.34 12.00
N LEU A 82 1.00 8.96 11.27
CA LEU A 82 1.37 7.55 11.11
C LEU A 82 1.65 6.84 12.44
N GLU A 83 2.13 7.58 13.43
CA GLU A 83 2.36 7.06 14.78
C GLU A 83 1.04 6.75 15.50
N ARG A 84 0.08 7.70 15.48
CA ARG A 84 -1.25 7.51 16.06
C ARG A 84 -2.00 6.36 15.39
N VAL A 85 -1.92 6.28 14.06
CA VAL A 85 -2.47 5.16 13.30
C VAL A 85 -1.82 3.84 13.73
N GLY A 86 -0.49 3.81 13.88
CA GLY A 86 0.22 2.62 14.36
C GLY A 86 -0.26 2.14 15.74
N VAL A 87 -0.51 3.07 16.67
CA VAL A 87 -1.07 2.78 18.00
C VAL A 87 -2.47 2.16 17.88
N VAL A 88 -3.35 2.73 17.06
CA VAL A 88 -4.71 2.20 16.87
C VAL A 88 -4.68 0.83 16.21
N VAL A 89 -3.83 0.63 15.19
CA VAL A 89 -3.62 -0.68 14.56
C VAL A 89 -3.22 -1.73 15.60
N GLU A 90 -2.24 -1.42 16.45
CA GLU A 90 -1.80 -2.34 17.50
C GLU A 90 -2.91 -2.63 18.51
N ARG A 91 -3.70 -1.62 18.91
CA ARG A 91 -4.83 -1.80 19.85
C ARG A 91 -5.94 -2.69 19.29
N VAL A 92 -6.32 -2.52 18.01
CA VAL A 92 -7.48 -3.23 17.44
C VAL A 92 -7.12 -4.57 16.81
N THR A 93 -5.85 -4.80 16.47
CA THR A 93 -5.40 -6.05 15.81
C THR A 93 -4.40 -6.87 16.64
N GLY A 94 -3.78 -6.28 17.66
CA GLY A 94 -2.64 -6.87 18.38
C GLY A 94 -1.33 -6.88 17.58
N VAL A 95 -1.32 -6.39 16.34
CA VAL A 95 -0.16 -6.46 15.44
C VAL A 95 0.58 -5.13 15.41
N LYS A 96 1.84 -5.16 15.84
CA LYS A 96 2.74 -4.00 15.73
C LYS A 96 3.29 -3.83 14.32
N LEU A 97 3.01 -2.67 13.72
CA LEU A 97 3.52 -2.28 12.41
C LEU A 97 4.61 -1.21 12.53
N ALA A 98 5.64 -1.33 11.69
CA ALA A 98 6.59 -0.24 11.49
C ALA A 98 5.91 0.91 10.74
N ARG A 99 6.38 2.15 10.94
CA ARG A 99 5.83 3.36 10.30
C ARG A 99 5.65 3.24 8.77
N THR A 100 6.62 2.62 8.08
CA THR A 100 6.53 2.37 6.62
C THR A 100 5.44 1.37 6.25
N SER A 101 5.16 0.40 7.11
CA SER A 101 4.08 -0.57 6.92
C SER A 101 2.72 0.06 7.17
N VAL A 102 2.61 0.95 8.16
CA VAL A 102 1.40 1.77 8.38
C VAL A 102 1.10 2.62 7.14
N TRP A 103 2.11 3.29 6.57
CA TRP A 103 1.91 4.06 5.33
C TRP A 103 1.42 3.20 4.16
N ARG A 104 1.98 2.00 3.98
CA ARG A 104 1.55 1.06 2.92
C ARG A 104 0.14 0.52 3.16
N LEU A 105 -0.25 0.29 4.42
CA LEU A 105 -1.61 -0.07 4.79
C LEU A 105 -2.58 1.04 4.36
N LEU A 106 -2.31 2.29 4.76
CA LEU A 106 -3.16 3.43 4.41
C LEU A 106 -3.30 3.61 2.90
N THR A 107 -2.18 3.67 2.17
CA THR A 107 -2.18 3.99 0.74
C THR A 107 -2.55 2.81 -0.17
N GLY A 108 -2.05 1.61 0.13
CA GLY A 108 -2.18 0.45 -0.75
C GLY A 108 -3.41 -0.41 -0.46
N ARG A 109 -3.83 -0.51 0.81
CA ARG A 109 -4.92 -1.41 1.22
C ARG A 109 -6.22 -0.65 1.50
N LEU A 110 -6.12 0.51 2.16
CA LEU A 110 -7.30 1.34 2.47
C LEU A 110 -7.60 2.38 1.39
N GLY A 111 -6.64 2.65 0.49
CA GLY A 111 -6.78 3.62 -0.60
C GLY A 111 -6.76 5.08 -0.14
N TRP A 112 -6.27 5.35 1.07
CA TRP A 112 -6.26 6.69 1.66
C TRP A 112 -5.01 7.45 1.26
N SER A 113 -5.19 8.75 0.98
CA SER A 113 -4.11 9.67 0.65
C SER A 113 -3.80 10.60 1.81
N LEU A 114 -2.59 11.16 1.81
CA LEU A 114 -2.19 12.15 2.81
C LEU A 114 -3.07 13.39 2.71
N GLN A 115 -3.95 13.58 3.68
CA GLN A 115 -4.70 14.82 3.82
C GLN A 115 -3.85 15.85 4.57
N ARG A 116 -3.61 17.00 3.96
CA ARG A 116 -2.93 18.13 4.60
C ARG A 116 -3.99 19.07 5.16
N PRO A 117 -4.11 19.21 6.50
CA PRO A 117 -5.00 20.19 7.07
C PRO A 117 -4.66 21.57 6.52
N ARG A 118 -5.67 22.34 6.12
CA ARG A 118 -5.48 23.77 5.87
C ARG A 118 -5.03 24.41 7.18
N ARG A 119 -3.94 25.18 7.15
CA ARG A 119 -3.49 25.97 8.31
C ARG A 119 -4.52 27.07 8.60
N GLN A 120 -5.55 26.74 9.37
CA GLN A 120 -6.50 27.70 9.92
C GLN A 120 -6.36 27.65 11.45
N ALA A 121 -6.14 28.81 12.05
CA ALA A 121 -6.17 28.94 13.51
C ALA A 121 -7.60 28.64 13.99
N VAL A 122 -7.73 27.94 15.10
CA VAL A 122 -9.04 27.61 15.71
C VAL A 122 -9.77 28.89 16.16
N GLU A 123 -9.02 29.93 16.52
CA GLU A 123 -9.50 31.26 16.95
C GLU A 123 -9.85 32.21 15.79
N ARG A 124 -9.85 31.70 14.54
CA ARG A 124 -10.06 32.53 13.36
C ARG A 124 -11.53 32.96 13.27
N ASP A 125 -11.84 34.14 13.78
CA ASP A 125 -13.11 34.83 13.55
C ASP A 125 -13.04 35.64 12.25
N GLU A 126 -13.80 35.21 11.24
CA GLU A 126 -13.84 35.89 9.94
C GLU A 126 -14.37 37.32 10.04
N SER A 127 -15.23 37.60 11.01
CA SER A 127 -15.81 38.93 11.25
C SER A 127 -14.78 39.87 11.84
N GLU A 128 -13.98 39.41 12.81
CA GLU A 128 -12.87 40.19 13.37
C GLU A 128 -11.75 40.43 12.36
N ILE A 129 -11.46 39.44 11.50
CA ILE A 129 -10.51 39.62 10.39
C ILE A 129 -11.01 40.65 9.39
N ALA A 130 -12.28 40.57 8.99
CA ALA A 130 -12.88 41.54 8.08
C ALA A 130 -12.88 42.96 8.68
N ARG A 131 -13.24 43.08 9.97
CA ARG A 131 -13.18 44.35 10.71
C ARG A 131 -11.76 44.92 10.73
N TRP A 132 -10.77 44.11 11.09
CA TRP A 132 -9.38 44.55 11.19
C TRP A 132 -8.80 44.97 9.83
N VAL A 133 -9.11 44.23 8.75
CA VAL A 133 -8.71 44.59 7.38
C VAL A 133 -9.37 45.89 6.91
N ALA A 134 -10.63 46.12 7.27
CA ALA A 134 -11.35 47.33 6.87
C ALA A 134 -10.94 48.57 7.68
N GLN A 135 -10.65 48.41 8.97
CA GLN A 135 -10.48 49.54 9.90
C GLN A 135 -9.03 49.79 10.27
N GLU A 136 -8.30 48.75 10.63
CA GLU A 136 -6.98 48.87 11.26
C GLU A 136 -5.85 48.81 10.25
N TRP A 137 -5.99 47.98 9.22
CA TRP A 137 -5.02 47.91 8.13
C TRP A 137 -4.82 49.26 7.39
N PRO A 138 -5.88 50.03 7.05
CA PRO A 138 -5.71 51.34 6.43
C PRO A 138 -5.17 52.42 7.38
N ARG A 139 -5.30 52.24 8.70
CA ARG A 139 -4.68 53.13 9.71
C ARG A 139 -3.19 52.88 9.81
N ILE A 140 -2.78 51.61 9.90
CA ILE A 140 -1.37 51.21 9.97
C ILE A 140 -0.64 51.60 8.68
N LYS A 141 -1.26 51.40 7.51
CA LYS A 141 -0.66 51.74 6.21
C LYS A 141 -0.48 53.24 5.97
N ARG A 142 -1.25 54.10 6.66
CA ARG A 142 -1.14 55.57 6.50
C ARG A 142 0.00 56.20 7.29
N GLY A 143 0.74 55.42 8.08
CA GLY A 143 1.85 55.92 8.87
C GLY A 143 1.37 56.76 10.06
N ARG A 144 2.20 56.81 11.09
CA ARG A 144 1.93 57.61 12.30
C ARG A 144 2.12 59.09 12.03
#